data_AF-A0A8J7URM7-F1
#
_entry.id   AF-A0A8J7URM7-F1
#
_cell.length_a   1.000
_cell.length_b   1.000
_cell.length_c   1.000
_cell.angle_alpha   90.00
_cell.angle_beta   90.00
_cell.angle_gamma   90.00
#
_symmetry.space_group_name_H-M   'P 1'
#
loop_
_entity.id
_entity.type
_entity.pdbx_description
1 polymer ?
#
loop_
_entity_poly.entity_id
_entity_poly.type
_entity_poly.pdbx_seq_one_letter_code
_entity_poly.pdbx_strand_id
1 'polypeptide(L)'
;MDRKTNNIANNTSNFINININKNNELGKTLNNSSLSNKHIYGLISGIKTSSFTKKTLGELLNEDKPVVMVNGERHRIKQRELDYLKDIASKDLKIPIVLQVDSNLNEGTIKIEGTEEVNVISKILNKEINKFEENNLLYIYKPELRVVRKKLPTTTTYLFRMGID
;
A
#
# COMPACT_ATOMS: atom_id res chain seq x y z
N MET A 1 -1.75 33.31 -44.11
CA MET A 1 -2.86 32.39 -44.42
C MET A 1 -2.60 31.10 -43.65
N ASP A 2 -3.40 30.58 -42.74
CA ASP A 2 -4.65 30.98 -42.11
C ASP A 2 -4.76 30.20 -40.77
N ARG A 3 -5.21 30.91 -39.72
CA ARG A 3 -6.21 30.55 -38.68
C ARG A 3 -6.14 29.22 -37.87
N LYS A 4 -6.23 29.45 -36.53
CA LYS A 4 -7.13 28.83 -35.52
C LYS A 4 -6.72 27.46 -34.94
N THR A 5 -6.28 27.39 -33.67
CA THR A 5 -7.03 27.28 -32.38
C THR A 5 -7.75 25.95 -32.12
N ASN A 6 -7.49 25.44 -30.90
CA ASN A 6 -8.36 24.63 -30.01
C ASN A 6 -8.52 23.14 -30.37
N ASN A 7 -8.74 22.17 -29.47
CA ASN A 7 -8.65 21.94 -28.00
C ASN A 7 -9.21 20.50 -27.81
N ILE A 8 -9.08 19.90 -26.62
CA ILE A 8 -9.92 18.80 -26.08
C ILE A 8 -9.50 17.33 -26.36
N ALA A 9 -8.79 16.77 -25.38
CA ALA A 9 -9.20 15.66 -24.49
C ALA A 9 -9.27 14.17 -24.94
N ASN A 10 -8.59 13.36 -24.11
CA ASN A 10 -9.01 12.08 -23.50
C ASN A 10 -8.74 10.72 -24.19
N ASN A 11 -8.12 9.84 -23.38
CA ASN A 11 -8.30 8.38 -23.28
C ASN A 11 -7.83 7.53 -24.48
N THR A 12 -7.04 6.47 -24.33
CA THR A 12 -7.31 5.31 -23.45
C THR A 12 -6.03 4.51 -23.16
N SER A 13 -5.94 4.09 -21.91
CA SER A 13 -5.38 2.85 -21.35
C SER A 13 -4.70 1.87 -22.32
N ASN A 14 -3.39 1.68 -22.12
CA ASN A 14 -2.64 0.53 -22.60
C ASN A 14 -3.27 -0.77 -22.05
N PHE A 15 -3.94 -1.53 -22.92
CA PHE A 15 -4.42 -2.86 -22.59
C PHE A 15 -3.26 -3.85 -22.61
N ILE A 16 -3.08 -4.57 -21.50
CA ILE A 16 -2.25 -5.77 -21.40
C ILE A 16 -2.95 -6.87 -22.21
N ASN A 17 -2.37 -7.26 -23.34
CA ASN A 17 -2.81 -8.43 -24.10
C ASN A 17 -2.40 -9.71 -23.35
N ILE A 18 -3.32 -10.29 -22.59
CA ILE A 18 -3.14 -11.63 -22.00
C ILE A 18 -3.55 -12.65 -23.06
N ASN A 19 -2.54 -13.33 -23.64
CA ASN A 19 -2.75 -14.41 -24.59
C ASN A 19 -3.15 -15.68 -23.83
N ILE A 20 -4.46 -15.93 -23.68
CA ILE A 20 -4.97 -17.10 -22.96
C ILE A 20 -4.95 -18.31 -23.90
N ASN A 21 -4.08 -19.26 -23.59
CA ASN A 21 -3.96 -20.55 -24.29
C ASN A 21 -5.23 -21.38 -24.05
N LYS A 22 -6.00 -21.66 -25.11
CA LYS A 22 -7.39 -22.17 -25.07
C LYS A 22 -7.57 -23.63 -24.63
N ASN A 23 -6.52 -24.32 -24.19
CA ASN A 23 -6.54 -25.78 -24.02
C ASN A 23 -6.30 -26.30 -22.59
N ASN A 24 -6.27 -25.45 -21.56
CA ASN A 24 -6.19 -25.91 -20.17
C ASN A 24 -7.58 -26.07 -19.55
N GLU A 25 -7.84 -27.21 -18.90
CA GLU A 25 -9.13 -27.55 -18.27
C GLU A 25 -9.57 -26.58 -17.16
N LEU A 26 -8.66 -25.74 -16.66
CA LEU A 26 -8.94 -24.58 -15.79
C LEU A 26 -9.83 -23.51 -16.47
N GLY A 27 -9.82 -23.43 -17.80
CA GLY A 27 -10.69 -22.52 -18.55
C GLY A 27 -12.14 -23.01 -18.70
N LYS A 28 -12.43 -24.27 -18.33
CA LYS A 28 -13.80 -24.82 -18.41
C LYS A 28 -14.59 -24.60 -17.12
N THR A 29 -13.95 -24.57 -15.96
CA THR A 29 -14.64 -24.45 -14.66
C THR A 29 -15.13 -23.03 -14.35
N LEU A 30 -14.48 -22.00 -14.90
CA LEU A 30 -14.91 -20.61 -14.76
C LEU A 30 -16.16 -20.23 -15.58
N ASN A 31 -16.57 -21.08 -16.53
CA ASN A 31 -17.74 -20.79 -17.38
C ASN A 31 -19.08 -21.26 -16.77
N ASN A 32 -19.08 -21.99 -15.65
CA ASN A 32 -20.29 -22.59 -15.08
C ASN A 32 -20.81 -21.90 -13.80
N SER A 33 -20.18 -20.83 -13.32
CA SER A 33 -20.78 -19.98 -12.28
C SER A 33 -21.39 -18.74 -12.93
N SER A 34 -22.72 -18.68 -12.98
CA SER A 34 -23.53 -17.63 -13.60
C SER A 34 -23.48 -16.26 -12.89
N LEU A 35 -22.38 -15.91 -12.23
CA LEU A 35 -22.16 -14.53 -11.79
C LEU A 35 -21.55 -13.78 -12.96
N SER A 36 -22.35 -12.90 -13.57
CA SER A 36 -21.88 -12.07 -14.69
C SER A 36 -20.57 -11.37 -14.29
N ASN A 37 -19.58 -11.40 -15.19
CA ASN A 37 -18.30 -10.71 -14.99
C ASN A 37 -18.51 -9.25 -14.53
N LYS A 38 -19.61 -8.61 -14.94
CA LYS A 38 -19.98 -7.25 -14.51
C LYS A 38 -20.29 -7.13 -13.00
N HIS A 39 -20.89 -8.14 -12.38
CA HIS A 39 -21.10 -8.18 -10.92
C HIS A 39 -19.80 -8.42 -10.17
N ILE A 40 -18.95 -9.32 -10.69
CA ILE A 40 -17.61 -9.57 -10.14
C ILE A 40 -16.76 -8.30 -10.21
N TYR A 41 -16.70 -7.62 -11.36
CA TYR A 41 -16.02 -6.32 -11.48
C TYR A 41 -16.65 -5.24 -10.60
N GLY A 42 -17.97 -5.23 -10.39
CA GLY A 42 -18.65 -4.33 -9.45
C GLY A 42 -18.25 -4.58 -7.99
N LEU A 43 -18.05 -5.84 -7.61
CA LEU A 43 -17.58 -6.24 -6.28
C LEU A 43 -16.09 -5.93 -6.10
N ILE A 44 -15.24 -6.24 -7.10
CA ILE A 44 -13.80 -6.01 -7.04
C ILE A 44 -13.47 -4.51 -7.19
N SER A 45 -14.24 -3.74 -7.96
CA SER A 45 -14.07 -2.27 -8.03
C SER A 45 -14.47 -1.56 -6.72
N GLY A 46 -15.35 -2.18 -5.92
CA GLY A 46 -15.68 -1.74 -4.56
C GLY A 46 -14.58 -2.06 -3.54
N ILE A 47 -13.75 -3.08 -3.82
CA ILE A 47 -12.49 -3.31 -3.10
C ILE A 47 -11.50 -2.27 -3.64
N LYS A 48 -11.59 -1.04 -3.12
CA LYS A 48 -10.60 0.01 -3.41
C LYS A 48 -9.21 -0.60 -3.29
N THR A 49 -8.46 -0.66 -4.39
CA THR A 49 -6.99 -0.69 -4.34
C THR A 49 -6.62 0.45 -3.41
N SER A 50 -6.15 0.11 -2.20
CA SER A 50 -6.01 1.10 -1.12
C SER A 50 -5.18 2.29 -1.64
N SER A 51 -5.85 3.40 -1.92
CA SER A 51 -5.22 4.53 -2.58
C SER A 51 -4.76 5.48 -1.50
N PHE A 52 -3.47 5.42 -1.17
CA PHE A 52 -2.85 6.36 -0.25
C PHE A 52 -1.81 7.22 -0.96
N THR A 53 -1.85 8.52 -0.71
CA THR A 53 -0.79 9.43 -1.17
C THR A 53 0.40 9.30 -0.24
N LYS A 54 1.57 8.98 -0.79
CA LYS A 54 2.81 8.93 -0.03
C LYS A 54 3.43 10.33 0.01
N LYS A 55 3.69 10.83 1.21
CA LYS A 55 4.53 12.01 1.46
C LYS A 55 5.77 11.59 2.22
N THR A 56 6.88 12.28 2.02
CA THR A 56 8.10 12.03 2.79
C THR A 56 7.93 12.55 4.22
N LEU A 57 8.69 11.99 5.15
CA LEU A 57 8.79 12.50 6.52
C LEU A 57 9.23 13.97 6.51
N GLY A 58 10.17 14.33 5.64
CA GLY A 58 10.64 15.70 5.46
C GLY A 58 9.54 16.67 5.04
N GLU A 59 8.68 16.29 4.09
CA GLU A 59 7.51 17.09 3.69
C GLU A 59 6.57 17.31 4.87
N LEU A 60 6.18 16.22 5.55
CA LEU A 60 5.21 16.27 6.64
C LEU A 60 5.72 17.04 7.86
N LEU A 61 7.02 17.03 8.14
CA LEU A 61 7.62 17.82 9.22
C LEU A 61 7.56 19.34 8.98
N ASN A 62 7.42 19.77 7.73
CA ASN A 62 7.32 21.19 7.36
C ASN A 62 5.87 21.69 7.23
N GLU A 63 4.87 20.80 7.44
CA GLU A 63 3.46 21.17 7.41
C GLU A 63 2.97 21.59 8.80
N ASP A 64 2.28 22.73 8.93
CA ASP A 64 1.62 23.14 10.19
C ASP A 64 0.55 22.12 10.64
N LYS A 65 -0.16 21.54 9.67
CA LYS A 65 -1.18 20.51 9.90
C LYS A 65 -0.92 19.31 8.97
N PRO A 66 -0.05 18.38 9.38
CA PRO A 66 0.36 17.26 8.54
C PRO A 66 -0.81 16.36 8.15
N VAL A 67 -1.01 16.15 6.84
CA VAL A 67 -2.11 15.33 6.30
C VAL A 67 -1.66 14.46 5.13
N VAL A 68 -2.14 13.22 5.10
CA VAL A 68 -2.04 12.31 3.95
C VAL A 68 -3.44 11.90 3.49
N MET A 69 -3.61 11.54 2.22
CA MET A 69 -4.83 10.92 1.73
C MET A 69 -4.74 9.40 1.93
N VAL A 70 -5.77 8.78 2.50
CA VAL A 70 -5.93 7.33 2.54
C VAL A 70 -7.34 7.00 2.08
N ASN A 71 -7.45 6.15 1.06
CA ASN A 71 -8.70 5.77 0.43
C ASN A 71 -9.57 6.96 -0.03
N GLY A 72 -8.93 8.06 -0.44
CA GLY A 72 -9.60 9.29 -0.87
C GLY A 72 -10.07 10.20 0.26
N GLU A 73 -9.81 9.86 1.52
CA GLU A 73 -10.12 10.69 2.69
C GLU A 73 -8.86 11.36 3.24
N ARG A 74 -9.03 12.51 3.89
CA ARG A 74 -7.93 13.23 4.56
C ARG A 74 -7.68 12.61 5.93
N HIS A 75 -6.50 12.04 6.12
CA HIS A 75 -6.05 11.52 7.41
C HIS A 75 -5.02 12.47 8.02
N ARG A 76 -5.34 13.04 9.18
CA ARG A 76 -4.42 13.87 9.94
C ARG A 76 -3.34 13.01 10.59
N ILE A 77 -2.09 13.40 10.41
CA ILE A 77 -0.94 12.76 11.03
C ILE A 77 -0.61 13.48 12.34
N LYS A 78 -0.32 12.71 13.40
CA LYS A 78 0.06 13.27 14.69
C LYS A 78 1.50 13.75 14.66
N GLN A 79 1.72 15.02 15.03
CA GLN A 79 3.07 15.61 15.07
C GLN A 79 4.04 14.80 15.93
N ARG A 80 3.61 14.34 17.11
CA ARG A 80 4.41 13.49 18.00
C ARG A 80 4.94 12.20 17.36
N GLU A 81 4.26 11.66 16.35
CA GLU A 81 4.71 10.47 15.62
C GLU A 81 5.78 10.84 14.59
N LEU A 82 5.65 12.00 13.94
CA LEU A 82 6.66 12.54 13.02
C LEU A 82 7.95 12.91 13.77
N ASP A 83 7.82 13.55 14.93
CA ASP A 83 8.97 13.90 15.77
C ASP A 83 9.73 12.66 16.22
N TYR A 84 9.01 11.60 16.62
CA TYR A 84 9.64 10.31 16.93
C TYR A 84 10.32 9.68 15.70
N LEU A 85 9.69 9.72 14.53
CA LEU A 85 10.27 9.18 13.31
C LEU A 85 11.52 9.95 12.86
N LYS A 86 11.57 11.26 13.10
CA LYS A 86 12.74 12.12 12.81
C LYS A 86 14.01 11.62 13.49
N ASP A 87 13.88 11.02 14.67
CA ASP A 87 15.03 10.52 15.44
C ASP A 87 15.53 9.15 14.95
N ILE A 88 14.70 8.38 14.24
CA ILE A 88 14.99 6.98 13.92
C ILE A 88 14.97 6.65 12.42
N ALA A 89 14.55 7.56 11.55
CA ALA A 89 14.36 7.32 10.12
C ALA A 89 15.01 8.40 9.24
N SER A 90 15.22 8.09 7.96
CA SER A 90 15.53 9.11 6.96
C SER A 90 14.35 10.07 6.73
N LYS A 91 14.65 11.31 6.34
CA LYS A 91 13.64 12.28 5.89
C LYS A 91 12.87 11.79 4.66
N ASP A 92 13.45 10.87 3.89
CA ASP A 92 12.85 10.34 2.67
C ASP A 92 11.83 9.21 2.94
N LEU A 93 11.67 8.78 4.20
CA LEU A 93 10.69 7.76 4.58
C LEU A 93 9.29 8.17 4.12
N LYS A 94 8.61 7.29 3.38
CA LYS A 94 7.29 7.56 2.80
C LYS A 94 6.15 7.14 3.74
N ILE A 95 5.39 8.12 4.21
CA ILE A 95 4.24 7.96 5.10
C ILE A 95 2.94 7.93 4.29
N PRO A 96 1.96 7.06 4.64
CA PRO A 96 1.99 6.11 5.76
C PRO A 96 2.84 4.85 5.45
N ILE A 97 3.52 4.30 6.44
CA ILE A 97 4.16 2.98 6.36
C ILE A 97 3.06 1.93 6.17
N VAL A 98 3.22 1.07 5.16
CA VAL A 98 2.20 0.10 4.78
C VAL A 98 2.39 -1.19 5.58
N LEU A 99 1.34 -1.60 6.26
CA LEU A 99 1.23 -2.85 7.01
C LEU A 99 0.38 -3.79 6.16
N GLN A 100 1.02 -4.61 5.34
CA GLN A 100 0.32 -5.47 4.40
C GLN A 100 -0.21 -6.72 5.10
N VAL A 101 -1.51 -6.92 5.03
CA VAL A 101 -2.19 -8.15 5.42
C VAL A 101 -2.45 -8.93 4.15
N ASP A 102 -1.92 -10.14 4.05
CA ASP A 102 -2.05 -10.98 2.87
C ASP A 102 -2.79 -12.27 3.25
N SER A 103 -3.87 -12.59 2.54
CA SER A 103 -4.65 -13.81 2.80
C SER A 103 -3.89 -15.09 2.49
N ASN A 104 -2.83 -15.02 1.68
CA ASN A 104 -2.01 -16.17 1.31
C ASN A 104 -0.91 -16.47 2.35
N LEU A 105 -0.75 -15.58 3.35
CA LEU A 105 0.13 -15.80 4.49
C LEU A 105 -0.65 -16.38 5.67
N ASN A 106 0.07 -16.96 6.64
CA ASN A 106 -0.52 -17.44 7.88
C ASN A 106 -1.35 -16.32 8.56
N GLU A 107 -2.48 -16.71 9.17
CA GLU A 107 -3.39 -15.75 9.78
C GLU A 107 -2.67 -14.82 10.76
N GLY A 108 -2.88 -13.51 10.60
CA GLY A 108 -2.27 -12.50 11.49
C GLY A 108 -0.81 -12.18 11.18
N THR A 109 -0.28 -12.66 10.05
CA THR A 109 1.01 -12.22 9.51
C THR A 109 0.85 -10.88 8.83
N ILE A 110 1.77 -9.96 9.14
CA ILE A 110 1.86 -8.65 8.53
C ILE A 110 3.20 -8.56 7.81
N LYS A 111 3.14 -8.24 6.53
CA LYS A 111 4.32 -8.00 5.69
C LYS A 111 4.62 -6.50 5.65
N ILE A 112 5.89 -6.15 5.84
CA ILE A 112 6.42 -4.80 5.64
C ILE A 112 7.49 -4.89 4.57
N GLU A 113 7.39 -4.02 3.56
CA GLU A 113 8.33 -3.93 2.45
C GLU A 113 8.97 -2.54 2.40
N GLY A 114 10.23 -2.49 2.01
CA GLY A 114 11.04 -1.27 1.89
C GLY A 114 12.10 -1.17 2.98
N THR A 115 13.32 -0.81 2.59
CA THR A 115 14.48 -0.76 3.49
C THR A 115 14.25 0.18 4.67
N GLU A 116 13.76 1.39 4.41
CA GLU A 116 13.50 2.38 5.46
C GLU A 116 12.32 1.99 6.36
N GLU A 117 11.26 1.45 5.77
CA GLU A 117 10.10 0.93 6.51
C GLU A 117 10.52 -0.21 7.45
N VAL A 118 11.27 -1.19 6.94
CA VAL A 118 11.80 -2.30 7.74
C VAL A 118 12.72 -1.80 8.85
N ASN A 119 13.63 -0.87 8.54
CA ASN A 119 14.52 -0.26 9.52
C ASN A 119 13.77 0.36 10.69
N VAL A 120 12.72 1.15 10.40
CA VAL A 120 11.90 1.82 11.42
C VAL A 120 11.14 0.80 12.26
N ILE A 121 10.49 -0.18 11.64
CA ILE A 121 9.69 -1.17 12.36
C ILE A 121 10.58 -2.07 13.24
N SER A 122 11.75 -2.48 12.74
CA SER A 122 12.72 -3.25 13.52
C SER A 122 13.22 -2.47 14.74
N LYS A 123 13.52 -1.17 14.60
CA LYS A 123 13.90 -0.32 15.74
C LYS A 123 12.79 -0.21 16.79
N ILE A 124 11.52 -0.09 16.37
CA ILE A 124 10.37 -0.03 17.30
C ILE A 124 10.22 -1.35 18.07
N LEU A 125 10.49 -2.47 17.41
CA LEU A 125 10.39 -3.81 17.98
C LEU A 125 11.66 -4.28 18.69
N ASN A 126 12.72 -3.46 18.72
CA ASN A 126 14.05 -3.85 19.18
C ASN A 126 14.58 -5.14 18.53
N LYS A 127 14.28 -5.32 17.22
CA LYS A 127 14.83 -6.43 16.43
C LYS A 127 16.16 -6.02 15.84
N GLU A 128 17.14 -6.92 15.94
CA GLU A 128 18.40 -6.78 15.21
C GLU A 128 18.15 -7.07 13.73
N ILE A 129 18.60 -6.15 12.89
CA ILE A 129 18.66 -6.31 11.44
C ILE A 129 20.09 -6.09 11.01
N ASN A 130 20.60 -6.94 10.12
CA ASN A 130 21.91 -6.71 9.56
C ASN A 130 21.83 -5.48 8.66
N LYS A 131 22.50 -4.39 9.07
CA LYS A 131 22.54 -3.12 8.32
C LYS A 131 23.38 -3.21 7.05
N PHE A 132 24.22 -4.25 6.94
CA PHE A 132 25.03 -4.53 5.75
C PHE A 132 24.29 -5.40 4.73
N GLU A 133 23.12 -5.90 5.08
CA GLU A 133 22.21 -6.59 4.17
C GLU A 133 21.05 -5.65 3.83
N GLU A 134 20.70 -5.56 2.55
CA GLU A 134 19.47 -4.90 2.10
C GLU A 134 18.25 -5.72 2.55
N ASN A 135 17.91 -5.59 3.83
CA ASN A 135 16.71 -6.17 4.40
C ASN A 135 15.50 -5.30 4.01
N ASN A 136 14.96 -5.55 2.82
CA ASN A 136 13.79 -4.84 2.30
C ASN A 136 12.46 -5.50 2.69
N LEU A 137 12.50 -6.57 3.49
CA LEU A 137 11.33 -7.37 3.84
C LEU A 137 11.35 -7.77 5.31
N LEU A 138 10.24 -7.54 6.02
CA LEU A 138 10.03 -7.98 7.40
C LEU A 138 8.63 -8.55 7.57
N TYR A 139 8.56 -9.70 8.25
CA TYR A 139 7.29 -10.26 8.72
C TYR A 139 7.16 -10.05 10.22
N ILE A 140 5.99 -9.58 10.64
CA ILE A 140 5.62 -9.43 12.04
C ILE A 140 4.26 -10.08 12.31
N TYR A 141 3.99 -10.40 13.57
CA TYR A 141 2.73 -11.04 13.99
C TYR A 141 1.86 -10.12 14.85
N LYS A 142 0.63 -10.53 15.14
CA LYS A 142 -0.37 -9.76 15.94
C LYS A 142 0.20 -9.09 17.21
N PRO A 143 1.05 -9.72 18.05
CA PRO A 143 1.62 -9.07 19.24
C PRO A 143 2.52 -7.88 18.89
N GLU A 144 3.38 -8.04 17.88
CA GLU A 144 4.34 -7.01 17.44
C GLU A 144 3.62 -5.88 16.71
N LEU A 145 2.63 -6.22 15.88
CA LEU A 145 1.73 -5.26 15.26
C LEU A 145 1.08 -4.33 16.30
N ARG A 146 0.68 -4.87 17.46
CA ARG A 146 0.11 -4.08 18.55
C ARG A 146 1.11 -3.06 19.10
N VAL A 147 2.38 -3.44 19.23
CA VAL A 147 3.46 -2.51 19.66
C VAL A 147 3.64 -1.40 18.63
N VAL A 148 3.75 -1.75 17.34
CA VAL A 148 3.87 -0.79 16.23
C VAL A 148 2.70 0.18 16.22
N ARG A 149 1.46 -0.33 16.22
CA ARG A 149 0.24 0.49 16.18
C ARG A 149 0.03 1.34 17.43
N LYS A 150 0.57 0.94 18.58
CA LYS A 150 0.57 1.77 19.80
C LYS A 150 1.50 2.99 19.63
N LYS A 151 2.64 2.80 18.97
CA LYS A 151 3.63 3.86 18.74
C LYS A 151 3.25 4.78 17.58
N LEU A 152 2.83 4.20 16.44
CA LEU A 152 2.60 4.86 15.16
C LEU A 152 1.16 4.66 14.62
N PRO A 153 0.10 5.03 15.36
CA PRO A 153 -1.28 4.79 14.90
C PRO A 153 -1.71 5.62 13.69
N THR A 154 -1.09 6.77 13.40
CA THR A 154 -1.46 7.65 12.27
C THR A 154 -0.48 7.61 11.11
N THR A 155 0.80 7.32 11.36
CA THR A 155 1.83 7.18 10.31
C THR A 155 1.91 5.78 9.71
N THR A 156 1.04 4.86 10.11
CA THR A 156 0.90 3.51 9.52
C THR A 156 -0.50 3.31 8.96
N THR A 157 -0.62 2.53 7.88
CA THR A 157 -1.92 2.12 7.31
C THR A 157 -1.91 0.64 6.96
N TYR A 158 -3.08 0.00 7.01
CA TYR A 158 -3.23 -1.36 6.51
C TYR A 158 -3.43 -1.35 4.99
N LEU A 159 -2.86 -2.37 4.35
CA LEU A 159 -3.17 -2.75 2.97
C LEU A 159 -3.60 -4.21 3.00
N PHE A 160 -4.87 -4.47 2.71
CA PHE A 160 -5.37 -5.84 2.57
C PHE A 160 -5.16 -6.28 1.12
N ARG A 161 -4.38 -7.34 0.92
CA ARG A 161 -4.33 -8.07 -0.34
C ARG A 161 -5.15 -9.34 -0.21
N MET A 162 -6.14 -9.47 -1.08
CA MET A 162 -6.80 -10.74 -1.32
C MET A 162 -5.93 -11.51 -2.31
N GLY A 163 -5.59 -12.75 -1.97
CA GLY A 163 -5.09 -13.73 -2.93
C GLY A 163 -6.17 -13.93 -3.97
N ILE A 164 -5.89 -13.50 -5.19
CA ILE A 164 -6.63 -13.95 -6.36
C ILE A 164 -5.65 -14.91 -7.02
N ASP A 165 -5.77 -16.19 -6.68
CA ASP A 165 -5.09 -17.26 -7.40
C ASP A 165 -5.79 -17.51 -8.75
#